data_AF-A0A928K3Y9-F1
#
_entry.id   AF-A0A928K3Y9-F1
#
_cell.length_a   1.000
_cell.length_b   1.000
_cell.length_c   1.000
_cell.angle_alpha   90.00
_cell.angle_beta   90.00
_cell.angle_gamma   90.00
#
_symmetry.space_group_name_H-M   'P 1'
#
loop_
_entity.id
_entity.type
_entity.pdbx_description
1 polymer ?
#
loop_
_entity_poly.entity_id
_entity_poly.type
_entity_poly.pdbx_seq_one_letter_code
_entity_poly.pdbx_strand_id
1 'polypeptide(L)'
;AKDVDADTSKFITDGKYKNGVLLGGTGAVSEAGETSLTKLEMTIERVYGKTRYTTSQEINKKYAALFTGKKMAVATGENFPDALAGGGLCAKLKMPVVLVSDKAADSALEYIKGAAPEGLIVLGGAGAVSDEVAVKLAGGVKLPAAEADKK
;
A
#
# COMPACT_ATOMS: atom_id res chain seq x y z
N ALA A 1 5.29 -25.81 1.09
CA ALA A 1 4.97 -24.59 1.87
C ALA A 1 5.94 -24.52 3.03
N LYS A 2 6.46 -23.32 3.36
CA LYS A 2 7.43 -23.17 4.44
C LYS A 2 6.73 -22.53 5.64
N ASP A 3 6.94 -23.12 6.81
CA ASP A 3 6.61 -22.51 8.09
C ASP A 3 7.45 -21.25 8.30
N VAL A 4 7.03 -20.42 9.25
CA VAL A 4 7.87 -19.33 9.76
C VAL A 4 9.15 -19.92 10.34
N ASP A 5 10.29 -19.31 10.04
CA ASP A 5 11.59 -19.81 10.47
C ASP A 5 11.78 -19.70 12.00
N ALA A 6 12.79 -20.40 12.50
CA ALA A 6 13.04 -20.50 13.93
C ALA A 6 13.40 -19.14 14.57
N ASP A 7 14.13 -18.27 13.85
CA ASP A 7 14.55 -16.98 14.37
C ASP A 7 13.35 -16.04 14.49
N THR A 8 12.49 -16.01 13.48
CA THR A 8 11.23 -15.25 13.52
C THR A 8 10.30 -15.77 14.62
N SER A 9 10.17 -17.09 14.75
CA SER A 9 9.33 -17.70 15.80
C SER A 9 9.83 -17.33 17.20
N LYS A 10 11.15 -17.40 17.41
CA LYS A 10 11.80 -17.02 18.66
C LYS A 10 11.60 -15.54 18.98
N PHE A 11 11.75 -14.65 17.99
CA PHE A 11 11.50 -13.22 18.16
C PHE A 11 10.05 -12.95 18.59
N ILE A 12 9.07 -13.65 17.98
CA ILE A 12 7.66 -13.53 18.34
C ILE A 12 7.42 -13.94 19.79
N THR A 13 7.94 -15.10 20.20
CA THR A 13 7.73 -15.64 21.55
C THR A 13 8.46 -14.84 22.62
N ASP A 14 9.73 -14.47 22.38
CA ASP A 14 10.55 -13.71 23.33
C ASP A 14 9.98 -12.30 23.53
N GLY A 15 9.47 -11.69 22.45
CA GLY A 15 8.77 -10.41 22.49
C GLY A 15 7.34 -10.48 23.02
N LYS A 16 6.81 -11.68 23.28
CA LYS A 16 5.43 -11.94 23.76
C LYS A 16 4.36 -11.29 22.88
N TYR A 17 4.59 -11.21 21.57
CA TYR A 17 3.63 -10.63 20.64
C TYR A 17 2.42 -11.56 20.48
N LYS A 18 1.22 -11.03 20.67
CA LYS A 18 -0.05 -11.80 20.60
C LYS A 18 -0.95 -11.40 19.43
N ASN A 19 -0.68 -10.26 18.79
CA ASN A 19 -1.46 -9.78 17.65
C ASN A 19 -0.51 -9.53 16.48
N GLY A 20 -0.92 -9.93 15.28
CA GLY A 20 -0.17 -9.71 14.05
C GLY A 20 -1.09 -9.43 12.88
N VAL A 21 -0.56 -8.69 11.90
CA VAL A 21 -1.24 -8.47 10.62
C VAL A 21 -0.39 -9.08 9.52
N LEU A 22 -0.99 -10.01 8.78
CA LEU A 22 -0.33 -10.70 7.69
C LEU A 22 -0.71 -10.00 6.38
N LEU A 23 0.30 -9.46 5.68
CA LEU A 23 0.09 -8.73 4.43
C LEU A 23 0.31 -9.66 3.23
N GLY A 24 -0.67 -9.72 2.34
CA GLY A 24 -0.64 -10.52 1.12
C GLY A 24 -1.40 -11.84 1.21
N GLY A 25 -1.75 -12.36 0.03
CA GLY A 25 -2.52 -13.60 -0.10
C GLY A 25 -1.69 -14.86 0.12
N THR A 26 -2.33 -16.02 -0.04
CA THR A 26 -1.71 -17.34 0.19
C THR A 26 -0.56 -17.66 -0.76
N GLY A 27 -0.52 -17.03 -1.93
CA GLY A 27 0.62 -17.10 -2.86
C GLY A 27 1.89 -16.41 -2.36
N ALA A 28 1.77 -15.44 -1.44
CA ALA A 28 2.91 -14.75 -0.83
C ALA A 28 3.28 -15.38 0.53
N VAL A 29 2.27 -15.61 1.37
CA VAL A 29 2.43 -16.31 2.65
C VAL A 29 1.42 -17.43 2.71
N SER A 30 1.91 -18.65 2.56
CA SER A 30 1.07 -19.86 2.55
C SER A 30 0.21 -20.02 3.81
N GLU A 31 -0.85 -20.81 3.70
CA GLU A 31 -1.71 -21.18 4.83
C GLU A 31 -0.94 -21.91 5.94
N ALA A 32 0.07 -22.71 5.56
CA ALA A 32 0.97 -23.34 6.53
C ALA A 32 1.75 -22.29 7.34
N GLY A 33 2.25 -21.24 6.68
CA GLY A 33 2.92 -20.11 7.33
C GLY A 33 2.00 -19.39 8.32
N GLU A 34 0.75 -19.11 7.93
CA GLU A 34 -0.24 -18.52 8.84
C GLU A 34 -0.57 -19.45 10.02
N THR A 35 -0.74 -20.75 9.75
CA THR A 35 -0.99 -21.77 10.78
C THR A 35 0.17 -21.87 11.76
N SER A 36 1.42 -21.68 11.30
CA SER A 36 2.59 -21.67 12.18
C SER A 36 2.55 -20.48 13.16
N LEU A 37 2.03 -19.32 12.75
CA LEU A 37 1.85 -18.16 13.63
C LEU A 37 0.74 -18.39 14.66
N THR A 38 -0.37 -19.01 14.28
CA THR A 38 -1.46 -19.30 15.23
C THR A 38 -1.06 -20.35 16.27
N LYS A 39 -0.18 -21.31 15.92
CA LYS A 39 0.45 -22.23 16.89
C LYS A 39 1.32 -21.52 17.93
N LEU A 40 1.83 -20.32 17.63
CA LEU A 40 2.52 -19.46 18.59
C LEU A 40 1.55 -18.62 19.43
N GLU A 41 0.26 -18.97 19.42
CA GLU A 41 -0.83 -18.27 20.11
C GLU A 41 -1.02 -16.81 19.63
N MET A 42 -0.65 -16.52 18.38
CA MET A 42 -0.94 -15.22 17.78
C MET A 42 -2.35 -15.16 17.21
N THR A 43 -3.03 -14.04 17.42
CA THR A 43 -4.21 -13.64 16.67
C THR A 43 -3.74 -12.92 15.41
N ILE A 44 -4.00 -13.52 14.25
CA ILE A 44 -3.55 -13.01 12.95
C ILE A 44 -4.75 -12.52 12.15
N GLU A 45 -4.65 -11.30 11.64
CA GLU A 45 -5.58 -10.78 10.64
C GLU A 45 -4.86 -10.65 9.29
N ARG A 46 -5.39 -11.28 8.25
CA ARG A 46 -4.80 -11.22 6.91
C ARG A 46 -5.43 -10.09 6.08
N VAL A 47 -4.58 -9.27 5.48
CA VAL A 47 -4.97 -8.15 4.61
C VAL A 47 -4.38 -8.39 3.22
N TYR A 48 -5.24 -8.57 2.23
CA TYR A 48 -4.81 -8.93 0.90
C TYR A 48 -5.86 -8.56 -0.16
N GLY A 49 -5.36 -8.33 -1.37
CA GLY A 49 -6.17 -8.31 -2.59
C GLY A 49 -5.76 -9.44 -3.53
N LYS A 50 -6.47 -9.54 -4.67
CA LYS A 50 -6.17 -10.54 -5.71
C LYS A 50 -4.80 -10.32 -6.37
N THR A 51 -4.28 -9.10 -6.30
CA THR A 51 -3.03 -8.67 -6.94
C THR A 51 -2.22 -7.79 -5.98
N ARG A 52 -0.95 -7.54 -6.28
CA ARG A 52 -0.13 -6.56 -5.53
C ARG A 52 -0.76 -5.16 -5.50
N TYR A 53 -1.40 -4.77 -6.60
CA TYR A 53 -2.10 -3.50 -6.76
C TYR A 53 -3.27 -3.38 -5.78
N THR A 54 -4.19 -4.34 -5.82
CA THR A 54 -5.36 -4.37 -4.91
C THR A 54 -4.94 -4.60 -3.45
N THR A 55 -3.88 -5.37 -3.19
CA THR A 55 -3.33 -5.52 -1.84
C THR A 55 -2.86 -4.17 -1.27
N SER A 56 -2.18 -3.33 -2.06
CA SER A 56 -1.78 -1.99 -1.60
C SER A 56 -3.00 -1.12 -1.23
N GLN A 57 -4.08 -1.24 -1.99
CA GLN A 57 -5.34 -0.53 -1.72
C GLN A 57 -6.03 -1.04 -0.45
N GLU A 58 -6.08 -2.35 -0.22
CA GLU A 58 -6.66 -2.94 1.00
C GLU A 58 -5.87 -2.56 2.26
N ILE A 59 -4.54 -2.53 2.16
CA ILE A 59 -3.67 -2.00 3.22
C ILE A 59 -4.03 -0.54 3.51
N ASN A 60 -4.14 0.28 2.47
CA ASN A 60 -4.45 1.70 2.65
C ASN A 60 -5.84 1.92 3.27
N LYS A 61 -6.84 1.10 2.90
CA LYS A 61 -8.19 1.14 3.49
C LYS A 61 -8.15 0.79 4.98
N LYS A 62 -7.47 -0.31 5.34
CA LYS A 62 -7.35 -0.75 6.73
C LYS A 62 -6.74 0.32 7.62
N TYR A 63 -5.71 1.00 7.11
CA TYR A 63 -4.96 2.00 7.87
C TYR A 63 -5.33 3.44 7.51
N ALA A 64 -6.52 3.66 6.93
CA ALA A 64 -6.98 4.98 6.48
C ALA A 64 -6.83 6.07 7.56
N ALA A 65 -7.12 5.73 8.82
CA ALA A 65 -7.02 6.64 9.96
C ALA A 65 -5.58 7.12 10.25
N LEU A 66 -4.55 6.41 9.78
CA LEU A 66 -3.15 6.82 9.92
C LEU A 66 -2.75 7.86 8.87
N PHE A 67 -3.47 7.92 7.75
CA PHE A 67 -3.16 8.78 6.62
C PHE A 67 -3.87 10.13 6.73
N THR A 68 -3.31 11.02 7.57
CA THR A 68 -3.82 12.40 7.70
C THR A 68 -3.25 13.35 6.64
N GLY A 69 -2.36 12.86 5.78
CA GLY A 69 -1.82 13.62 4.66
C GLY A 69 -2.88 13.86 3.58
N LYS A 70 -2.82 15.03 2.94
CA LYS A 70 -3.75 15.43 1.88
C LYS A 70 -3.43 14.82 0.51
N LYS A 71 -2.23 14.25 0.35
CA LYS A 71 -1.73 13.71 -0.92
C LYS A 71 -1.52 12.20 -0.81
N MET A 72 -1.44 11.56 -1.97
CA MET A 72 -1.17 10.13 -2.11
C MET A 72 0.07 9.93 -2.98
N ALA A 73 0.91 8.97 -2.64
CA ALA A 73 2.02 8.58 -3.49
C ALA A 73 1.58 7.45 -4.44
N VAL A 74 2.07 7.48 -5.66
CA VAL A 74 1.91 6.40 -6.64
C VAL A 74 3.28 5.89 -7.04
N ALA A 75 3.46 4.59 -7.08
CA ALA A 75 4.73 3.94 -7.44
C ALA A 75 4.46 2.73 -8.33
N THR A 76 5.42 2.35 -9.15
CA THR A 76 5.28 1.13 -9.96
C THR A 76 5.11 -0.10 -9.05
N GLY A 77 4.18 -0.98 -9.39
CA GLY A 77 4.08 -2.28 -8.75
C GLY A 77 4.98 -3.32 -9.38
N GLU A 78 5.58 -3.06 -10.54
CA GLU A 78 6.39 -4.05 -11.28
C GLU A 78 7.79 -4.21 -10.65
N ASN A 79 8.39 -3.11 -10.19
CA ASN A 79 9.69 -3.08 -9.51
C ASN A 79 9.58 -2.44 -8.12
N PHE A 80 10.44 -2.85 -7.19
CA PHE A 80 10.38 -2.44 -5.79
C PHE A 80 11.21 -1.21 -5.34
N PRO A 81 12.22 -0.69 -6.07
CA PRO A 81 13.16 0.27 -5.48
C PRO A 81 12.51 1.63 -5.17
N ASP A 82 11.60 2.09 -6.01
CA ASP A 82 10.99 3.42 -5.86
C ASP A 82 9.98 3.48 -4.70
N ALA A 83 9.18 2.42 -4.55
CA ALA A 83 8.27 2.29 -3.42
C ALA A 83 9.04 2.13 -2.10
N LEU A 84 10.17 1.40 -2.10
CA LEU A 84 11.02 1.23 -0.94
C LEU A 84 11.68 2.55 -0.51
N ALA A 85 12.27 3.29 -1.45
CA ALA A 85 12.90 4.58 -1.18
C ALA A 85 11.89 5.65 -0.76
N GLY A 86 10.70 5.67 -1.37
CA GLY A 86 9.64 6.63 -1.06
C GLY A 86 8.85 6.32 0.21
N GLY A 87 8.94 5.10 0.74
CA GLY A 87 8.18 4.67 1.92
C GLY A 87 8.42 5.54 3.16
N GLY A 88 9.69 5.91 3.42
CA GLY A 88 10.04 6.77 4.57
C GLY A 88 9.45 8.18 4.45
N LEU A 89 9.45 8.76 3.25
CA LEU A 89 8.80 10.04 2.97
C LEU A 89 7.28 9.95 3.21
N CYS A 90 6.65 8.88 2.70
CA CYS A 90 5.22 8.65 2.85
C CYS A 90 4.82 8.47 4.32
N ALA A 91 5.62 7.74 5.10
CA ALA A 91 5.41 7.61 6.54
C ALA A 91 5.51 8.97 7.26
N LYS A 92 6.53 9.78 6.94
CA LYS A 92 6.72 11.12 7.54
C LYS A 92 5.56 12.07 7.23
N LEU A 93 5.07 12.04 5.98
CA LEU A 93 3.98 12.90 5.52
C LEU A 93 2.59 12.29 5.76
N LYS A 94 2.52 11.10 6.36
CA LYS A 94 1.28 10.35 6.60
C LYS A 94 0.44 10.19 5.33
N MET A 95 1.11 9.80 4.24
CA MET A 95 0.48 9.58 2.93
C MET A 95 0.48 8.09 2.61
N PRO A 96 -0.59 7.57 1.99
CA PRO A 96 -0.60 6.20 1.49
C PRO A 96 0.23 6.09 0.22
N VAL A 97 0.74 4.88 -0.05
CA VAL A 97 1.35 4.51 -1.33
C VAL A 97 0.40 3.59 -2.07
N VAL A 98 0.09 3.91 -3.33
CA VAL A 98 -0.69 3.05 -4.23
C VAL A 98 0.23 2.51 -5.31
N LEU A 99 0.24 1.19 -5.46
CA LEU A 99 0.98 0.55 -6.53
C LEU A 99 0.18 0.63 -7.83
N VAL A 100 0.87 0.92 -8.93
CA VAL A 100 0.27 1.08 -10.26
C VAL A 100 1.09 0.35 -11.34
N SER A 101 0.42 0.03 -12.44
CA SER A 101 1.01 -0.38 -13.71
C SER A 101 0.03 -0.04 -14.83
N ASP A 102 0.45 -0.11 -16.08
CA ASP A 102 -0.43 0.17 -17.22
C ASP A 102 -1.71 -0.68 -17.18
N LYS A 103 -1.59 -1.95 -16.79
CA LYS A 103 -2.72 -2.89 -16.68
C LYS A 103 -3.61 -2.65 -15.46
N ALA A 104 -3.08 -2.00 -14.42
CA ALA A 104 -3.77 -1.75 -13.16
C ALA A 104 -4.20 -0.29 -12.98
N ALA A 105 -3.95 0.57 -13.98
CA ALA A 105 -4.19 2.01 -13.90
C ALA A 105 -5.66 2.35 -13.65
N ASP A 106 -6.61 1.59 -14.21
CA ASP A 106 -8.04 1.80 -13.95
C ASP A 106 -8.43 1.49 -12.51
N SER A 107 -7.96 0.37 -11.97
CA SER A 107 -8.18 0.02 -10.56
C SER A 107 -7.58 1.07 -9.61
N ALA A 108 -6.38 1.57 -9.93
CA ALA A 108 -5.76 2.64 -9.17
C ALA A 108 -6.55 3.95 -9.27
N LEU A 109 -7.03 4.32 -10.46
CA LEU A 109 -7.85 5.52 -10.68
C LEU A 109 -9.16 5.47 -9.88
N GLU A 110 -9.87 4.33 -9.91
CA GLU A 110 -11.10 4.14 -9.13
C GLU A 110 -10.84 4.32 -7.64
N TYR A 111 -9.76 3.71 -7.14
CA TYR A 111 -9.37 3.86 -5.74
C TYR A 111 -9.03 5.32 -5.38
N ILE A 112 -8.25 6.00 -6.23
CA ILE A 112 -7.86 7.41 -6.03
C ILE A 112 -9.10 8.31 -6.02
N LYS A 113 -10.06 8.10 -6.95
CA LYS A 113 -11.32 8.86 -6.97
C LYS A 113 -12.11 8.69 -5.67
N GLY A 114 -12.18 7.47 -5.15
CA GLY A 114 -12.87 7.19 -3.88
C GLY A 114 -12.17 7.84 -2.68
N ALA A 115 -10.83 7.88 -2.68
CA ALA A 115 -10.03 8.51 -1.63
C ALA A 115 -10.00 10.05 -1.73
N ALA A 116 -10.22 10.59 -2.94
CA ALA A 116 -10.27 12.01 -3.25
C ALA A 116 -9.09 12.85 -2.68
N PRO A 117 -7.81 12.46 -2.91
CA PRO A 117 -6.67 13.22 -2.44
C PRO A 117 -6.58 14.60 -3.12
N GLU A 118 -5.93 15.57 -2.49
CA GLU A 118 -5.65 16.91 -3.04
C GLU A 118 -4.48 16.91 -4.04
N GLY A 119 -3.76 15.79 -4.15
CA GLY A 119 -2.69 15.65 -5.14
C GLY A 119 -2.02 14.28 -5.11
N LEU A 120 -1.28 13.99 -6.17
CA LEU A 120 -0.45 12.79 -6.29
C LEU A 120 1.04 13.15 -6.28
N ILE A 121 1.85 12.23 -5.77
CA ILE A 121 3.30 12.25 -5.90
C ILE A 121 3.70 10.98 -6.62
N VAL A 122 4.32 11.11 -7.79
CA VAL A 122 4.86 9.96 -8.52
C VAL A 122 6.23 9.63 -7.96
N LEU A 123 6.40 8.40 -7.49
CA LEU A 123 7.67 7.84 -7.03
C LEU A 123 8.25 6.98 -8.15
N GLY A 124 9.34 7.47 -8.74
CA GLY A 124 9.97 6.88 -9.93
C GLY A 124 9.87 7.78 -11.15
N GLY A 125 10.68 7.51 -12.17
CA GLY A 125 10.63 8.21 -13.46
C GLY A 125 9.58 7.63 -14.41
N ALA A 126 9.49 8.20 -15.62
CA ALA A 126 8.56 7.77 -16.67
C ALA A 126 8.69 6.28 -17.06
N GLY A 127 9.86 5.68 -16.86
CA GLY A 127 10.06 4.23 -17.08
C GLY A 127 9.44 3.33 -16.01
N ALA A 128 9.09 3.88 -14.84
CA ALA A 128 8.43 3.17 -13.75
C ALA A 128 6.91 3.41 -13.78
N VAL A 129 6.52 4.68 -13.91
CA VAL A 129 5.14 5.10 -14.10
C VAL A 129 5.11 5.99 -15.33
N SER A 130 4.53 5.50 -16.42
CA SER A 130 4.43 6.22 -17.69
C SER A 130 3.68 7.54 -17.53
N ASP A 131 4.01 8.53 -18.36
CA ASP A 131 3.34 9.82 -18.34
C ASP A 131 1.83 9.67 -18.62
N GLU A 132 1.46 8.72 -19.49
CA GLU A 132 0.06 8.38 -19.77
C GLU A 132 -0.68 7.89 -18.52
N VAL A 133 -0.04 7.01 -17.72
CA VAL A 133 -0.60 6.55 -16.46
C VAL A 133 -0.66 7.69 -15.44
N ALA A 134 0.40 8.49 -15.32
CA ALA A 134 0.42 9.62 -14.38
C ALA A 134 -0.70 10.64 -14.69
N VAL A 135 -0.88 11.00 -15.96
CA VAL A 135 -1.95 11.89 -16.43
C VAL A 135 -3.33 11.28 -16.16
N LYS A 136 -3.52 9.98 -16.46
CA LYS A 136 -4.77 9.27 -16.18
C LYS A 136 -5.13 9.32 -14.69
N LEU A 137 -4.15 9.07 -13.81
CA LEU A 137 -4.36 9.05 -12.37
C LEU A 137 -4.63 10.46 -11.80
N ALA A 138 -4.03 11.50 -12.39
CA ALA A 138 -4.30 12.88 -12.00
C ALA A 138 -5.79 13.25 -12.15
N GLY A 139 -6.52 12.62 -13.08
CA GLY A 139 -7.98 12.78 -13.20
C GLY A 139 -8.81 12.25 -12.02
N GLY A 140 -8.19 11.58 -11.04
CA GLY A 140 -8.84 11.15 -9.79
C GLY A 140 -8.62 12.10 -8.61
N VAL A 141 -7.79 13.15 -8.77
CA VAL A 141 -7.48 14.12 -7.72
C VAL A 141 -8.64 15.07 -7.52
N LYS A 142 -8.96 15.37 -6.26
CA LYS A 142 -9.83 16.49 -5.94
C LYS A 142 -9.04 17.77 -6.11
N LEU A 143 -9.28 18.47 -7.22
CA LEU A 143 -8.72 19.80 -7.41
C LEU A 143 -9.21 20.70 -6.26
N PRO A 144 -8.33 21.52 -5.66
CA PRO A 144 -8.80 22.56 -4.76
C PRO A 144 -9.84 23.38 -5.51
N ALA A 145 -10.96 23.72 -4.86
CA ALA A 145 -11.88 24.71 -5.42
C ALA A 145 -11.02 25.93 -5.80
N ALA A 146 -11.12 26.38 -7.05
CA ALA A 146 -10.41 27.56 -7.50
C ALA A 146 -10.64 28.65 -6.44
N GLU A 147 -9.57 29.07 -5.77
CA GLU A 147 -9.63 30.31 -5.00
C GLU A 147 -9.97 31.37 -6.04
N ALA A 148 -11.23 31.79 -6.06
CA ALA A 148 -11.62 32.95 -6.83
C ALA A 148 -10.71 34.07 -6.32
N ASP A 149 -9.82 34.53 -7.20
CA ASP A 149 -8.95 35.68 -6.99
C ASP A 149 -9.75 36.75 -6.24
N LYS A 150 -9.46 36.91 -4.95
CA LYS A 150 -9.89 38.10 -4.22
C LYS A 150 -9.03 39.24 -4.77
N LYS A 151 -9.50 39.82 -5.87
CA LYS A 151 -9.16 41.19 -6.26
C LYS A 151 -9.72 42.17 -5.25
#